data_AF-A0A950QVT8-F1
#
_entry.id   AF-A0A950QVT8-F1
#
_cell.length_a   1.000
_cell.length_b   1.000
_cell.length_c   1.000
_cell.angle_alpha   90.00
_cell.angle_beta   90.00
_cell.angle_gamma   90.00
#
_symmetry.space_group_name_H-M   'P 1'
#
loop_
_entity.id
_entity.type
_entity.pdbx_description
1 polymer ?
#
loop_
_entity_poly.entity_id
_entity_poly.type
_entity_poly.pdbx_seq_one_letter_code
_entity_poly.pdbx_strand_id
1 'polypeptide(L)'
;MLYIISLWRDVWSPLNVFQYITFRTGGAFLTALLIMLMFGESFIALVKKWEVTQSIREYGPQTHLKKSGTPTMGGLLILLALVVATGLWARMDNRFIVVTLISSIYLG
;
A
#
# COMPACT_ATOMS: atom_id res chain seq x y z
N MET A 1 13.59 -0.89 6.39
CA MET A 1 14.26 -2.04 7.04
C MET A 1 15.43 -2.58 6.22
N LEU A 2 15.32 -2.67 4.88
CA LEU A 2 16.41 -3.11 3.99
C LEU A 2 17.61 -2.13 3.91
N TYR A 3 17.40 -0.84 4.23
CA TYR A 3 18.50 0.11 4.34
C TYR A 3 19.49 -0.23 5.46
N ILE A 4 19.00 -0.81 6.57
CA ILE A 4 19.88 -1.20 7.69
C ILE A 4 20.78 -2.38 7.28
N ILE A 5 20.32 -3.25 6.38
CA ILE A 5 21.13 -4.34 5.83
C ILE A 5 22.30 -3.79 4.99
N SER A 6 22.19 -2.58 4.45
CA SER A 6 23.30 -1.92 3.74
C SER A 6 24.45 -1.47 4.64
N LEU A 7 24.30 -1.51 5.98
CA LEU A 7 25.39 -1.29 6.93
C LEU A 7 26.39 -2.47 6.98
N TRP A 8 25.98 -3.67 6.52
CA TRP A 8 26.85 -4.87 6.43
C TRP A 8 27.61 -4.94 5.09
N ARG A 9 27.71 -3.80 4.40
CA ARG A 9 28.34 -3.62 3.09
C ARG A 9 29.77 -4.15 3.02
N ASP A 10 30.52 -4.04 4.10
CA ASP A 10 31.93 -4.43 4.13
C ASP A 10 32.13 -5.95 4.04
N VAL A 11 31.04 -6.73 4.18
CA VAL A 11 31.08 -8.19 4.10
C VAL A 11 30.70 -8.67 2.69
N TRP A 12 29.72 -8.05 1.99
CA TRP A 12 29.16 -8.56 0.72
C TRP A 12 28.86 -7.48 -0.35
N SER A 13 29.61 -7.52 -1.47
CA SER A 13 29.51 -6.60 -2.62
C SER A 13 28.12 -6.43 -3.27
N PRO A 14 27.26 -7.48 -3.38
CA PRO A 14 25.91 -7.34 -3.98
C PRO A 14 24.96 -6.43 -3.19
N LEU A 15 25.21 -6.19 -1.90
CA LEU A 15 24.36 -5.36 -1.04
C LEU A 15 24.45 -3.86 -1.38
N ASN A 16 25.40 -3.46 -2.24
CA ASN A 16 25.51 -2.07 -2.68
C ASN A 16 24.33 -1.62 -3.55
N VAL A 17 23.64 -2.55 -4.22
CA VAL A 17 22.50 -2.24 -5.09
C VAL A 17 21.35 -1.54 -4.34
N PHE A 18 21.20 -1.84 -3.04
CA PHE A 18 20.19 -1.21 -2.18
C PHE A 18 20.47 0.26 -1.82
N GLN A 19 21.61 0.84 -2.20
CA GLN A 19 21.85 2.27 -2.02
C GLN A 19 21.30 3.12 -3.15
N TYR A 20 21.13 2.55 -4.34
CA TYR A 20 20.60 3.31 -5.47
C TYR A 20 19.12 3.60 -5.24
N ILE A 21 18.76 4.88 -5.29
CA ILE A 21 17.37 5.32 -5.10
C ILE A 21 16.44 4.68 -6.13
N THR A 22 16.88 4.53 -7.37
CA THR A 22 16.12 3.89 -8.45
C THR A 22 15.75 2.44 -8.13
N PHE A 23 16.69 1.67 -7.58
CA PHE A 23 16.44 0.28 -7.20
C PHE A 23 15.44 0.19 -6.06
N ARG A 24 15.58 1.06 -5.05
CA ARG A 24 14.66 1.12 -3.91
C ARG A 24 13.26 1.54 -4.32
N THR A 25 13.15 2.53 -5.20
CA THR A 25 11.85 3.00 -5.71
C THR A 25 11.19 1.93 -6.58
N GLY A 26 11.95 1.27 -7.45
CA GLY A 26 11.46 0.14 -8.24
C GLY A 26 11.01 -1.03 -7.36
N GLY A 27 11.81 -1.38 -6.35
CA GLY A 27 11.47 -2.40 -5.36
C GLY A 27 10.20 -2.04 -4.58
N ALA A 28 10.06 -0.80 -4.11
CA ALA A 28 8.87 -0.32 -3.42
C ALA A 28 7.62 -0.44 -4.30
N PHE A 29 7.71 0.01 -5.55
CA PHE A 29 6.62 -0.08 -6.52
C PHE A 29 6.20 -1.55 -6.75
N LEU A 30 7.16 -2.44 -7.03
CA LEU A 30 6.86 -3.86 -7.24
C LEU A 30 6.27 -4.50 -5.99
N THR A 31 6.77 -4.19 -4.79
CA THR A 31 6.17 -4.74 -3.56
C THR A 31 4.74 -4.25 -3.34
N ALA A 32 4.45 -2.97 -3.58
CA ALA A 32 3.10 -2.45 -3.46
C ALA A 32 2.17 -3.10 -4.49
N LEU A 33 2.62 -3.25 -5.74
CA LEU A 33 1.87 -3.91 -6.80
C LEU A 33 1.55 -5.36 -6.45
N LEU A 34 2.54 -6.13 -5.98
CA LEU A 34 2.35 -7.51 -5.57
C LEU A 34 1.36 -7.63 -4.41
N ILE A 35 1.43 -6.74 -3.41
CA ILE A 35 0.46 -6.71 -2.31
C ILE A 35 -0.96 -6.48 -2.86
N MET A 36 -1.13 -5.51 -3.75
CA MET A 36 -2.44 -5.20 -4.33
C MET A 36 -3.01 -6.37 -5.14
N LEU A 37 -2.19 -7.05 -5.94
CA LEU A 37 -2.61 -8.19 -6.75
C LEU A 37 -2.90 -9.43 -5.90
N MET A 38 -2.07 -9.73 -4.91
CA MET A 38 -2.23 -10.94 -4.08
C MET A 38 -3.36 -10.80 -3.06
N PHE A 39 -3.49 -9.62 -2.43
CA PHE A 39 -4.45 -9.41 -1.35
C PHE A 39 -5.75 -8.73 -1.81
N GLY A 40 -5.85 -8.29 -3.07
CA GLY A 40 -7.02 -7.58 -3.60
C GLY A 40 -8.34 -8.34 -3.40
N GLU A 41 -8.43 -9.58 -3.88
CA GLU A 41 -9.66 -10.38 -3.76
C GLU A 41 -10.01 -10.72 -2.31
N SER A 42 -9.00 -11.09 -1.51
CA SER A 42 -9.17 -11.40 -0.08
C SER A 42 -9.65 -10.18 0.70
N PHE A 43 -9.11 -9.00 0.38
CA PHE A 43 -9.50 -7.75 1.00
C PHE A 43 -10.93 -7.34 0.63
N ILE A 44 -11.31 -7.49 -0.65
CA ILE A 44 -12.69 -7.25 -1.11
C ILE A 44 -13.68 -8.18 -0.38
N ALA A 45 -13.35 -9.47 -0.24
CA ALA A 45 -14.18 -10.43 0.49
C ALA A 45 -14.31 -10.06 1.98
N LEU A 46 -13.22 -9.61 2.62
CA LEU A 46 -13.22 -9.16 4.01
C LEU A 46 -14.12 -7.93 4.21
N VAL A 47 -13.98 -6.91 3.37
CA VAL A 47 -14.79 -5.68 3.47
C VAL A 47 -16.27 -5.97 3.20
N LYS A 48 -16.58 -6.86 2.25
CA LYS A 48 -17.95 -7.30 1.98
C LYS A 48 -18.57 -8.01 3.19
N LYS A 49 -17.77 -8.79 3.94
CA LYS A 49 -18.19 -9.45 5.19
C LYS A 49 -18.46 -8.46 6.31
N TRP A 50 -17.79 -7.31 6.34
CA TRP A 50 -18.02 -6.26 7.33
C TRP A 50 -19.25 -5.39 7.03
N GLU A 51 -20.07 -5.75 6.05
CA GLU A 51 -21.29 -5.04 5.64
C GLU A 51 -21.08 -3.55 5.33
N VAL A 52 -19.85 -3.14 5.05
CA VAL A 52 -19.54 -1.79 4.56
C VAL A 52 -19.81 -1.73 3.05
N THR A 53 -21.03 -2.10 2.70
CA THR A 53 -21.61 -1.90 1.37
C THR A 53 -22.46 -0.65 1.47
N GLN A 54 -22.28 0.30 0.54
CA GLN A 54 -23.12 1.50 0.53
C GLN A 54 -24.60 1.10 0.51
N SER A 55 -25.39 1.60 1.47
CA SER A 55 -26.84 1.53 1.40
C SER A 55 -27.29 2.40 0.22
N ILE A 56 -27.61 1.77 -0.91
CA ILE A 56 -28.12 2.48 -2.08
C ILE A 56 -29.55 2.90 -1.74
N ARG A 57 -29.85 4.20 -1.87
CA ARG A 57 -31.21 4.71 -1.75
C ARG A 57 -32.10 4.06 -2.83
N GLU A 58 -33.21 3.47 -2.41
CA GLU A 58 -34.13 2.71 -3.29
C GLU A 58 -34.78 3.57 -4.40
N TYR A 59 -34.74 4.90 -4.29
CA TYR A 59 -35.35 5.84 -5.25
C TYR A 59 -34.46 6.20 -6.46
N GLY A 60 -33.39 5.44 -6.74
CA GLY A 60 -32.45 5.71 -7.83
C GLY A 60 -32.82 5.04 -9.18
N PRO A 61 -32.30 5.53 -10.32
CA PRO A 61 -32.49 4.89 -11.63
C PRO A 61 -31.97 3.45 -11.65
N GLN A 62 -32.66 2.52 -12.33
CA GLN A 62 -32.33 1.08 -12.32
C GLN A 62 -30.89 0.74 -12.75
N THR A 63 -30.25 1.58 -13.55
CA THR A 63 -28.84 1.47 -13.94
C THR A 63 -27.86 1.66 -12.77
N HIS A 64 -28.23 2.40 -11.72
CA HIS A 64 -27.43 2.59 -10.51
C HIS A 64 -27.50 1.40 -9.55
N LEU A 65 -28.56 0.59 -9.62
CA LEU A 65 -28.69 -0.64 -8.80
C LEU A 65 -27.70 -1.73 -9.22
N LYS A 66 -27.20 -1.73 -10.46
CA LYS A 66 -26.17 -2.68 -10.94
C LYS A 66 -24.79 -2.50 -10.30
N LYS A 67 -24.51 -1.34 -9.68
CA LYS A 67 -23.27 -1.07 -8.91
C LYS A 67 -23.43 -1.40 -7.41
N SER A 68 -24.56 -2.02 -7.04
CA SER A 68 -24.80 -2.52 -5.69
C SER A 68 -23.85 -3.65 -5.35
N GLY A 69 -23.09 -3.49 -4.25
CA GLY A 69 -22.16 -4.50 -3.77
C GLY A 69 -20.68 -4.25 -4.04
N THR A 70 -20.30 -3.17 -4.75
CA THR A 70 -18.89 -2.78 -4.86
C THR A 70 -18.43 -2.10 -3.57
N PRO A 71 -17.47 -2.67 -2.81
CA PRO A 71 -17.02 -2.09 -1.55
C PRO A 71 -16.21 -0.80 -1.79
N THR A 72 -16.49 0.24 -1.02
CA THR A 72 -15.89 1.58 -1.16
C THR A 72 -14.57 1.76 -0.42
N MET A 73 -14.03 0.72 0.23
CA MET A 73 -12.79 0.81 1.04
C MET A 73 -11.49 0.45 0.30
N GLY A 74 -11.45 0.52 -1.04
CA GLY A 74 -10.22 0.21 -1.80
C GLY A 74 -9.00 1.05 -1.37
N GLY A 75 -9.22 2.28 -0.88
CA GLY A 75 -8.17 3.16 -0.36
C GLY A 75 -7.40 2.58 0.83
N LEU A 76 -8.04 1.75 1.67
CA LEU A 76 -7.39 1.16 2.84
C LEU A 76 -6.31 0.14 2.44
N LEU A 77 -6.58 -0.64 1.38
CA LEU A 77 -5.59 -1.57 0.82
C LEU A 77 -4.41 -0.81 0.21
N ILE A 78 -4.67 0.32 -0.46
CA ILE A 78 -3.63 1.21 -1.01
C ILE A 78 -2.75 1.76 0.11
N LEU A 79 -3.35 2.24 1.21
CA LEU A 79 -2.61 2.74 2.36
C LEU A 79 -1.76 1.65 3.02
N LEU A 80 -2.32 0.45 3.20
CA LEU A 80 -1.57 -0.71 3.71
C LEU A 80 -0.37 -1.03 2.81
N ALA A 81 -0.57 -1.13 1.50
CA ALA A 81 0.50 -1.39 0.54
C ALA A 81 1.58 -0.29 0.58
N LEU A 82 1.17 0.98 0.67
CA LEU A 82 2.07 2.13 0.79
C LEU A 82 2.90 2.08 2.07
N VAL A 83 2.29 1.80 3.22
CA VAL A 83 2.99 1.71 4.51
C VAL A 83 4.00 0.57 4.51
N VAL A 84 3.62 -0.60 4.00
CA VAL A 84 4.51 -1.77 3.93
C VAL A 84 5.68 -1.50 2.96
N ALA A 85 5.41 -1.00 1.75
CA ALA A 85 6.44 -0.70 0.77
C ALA A 85 7.42 0.39 1.28
N THR A 86 6.89 1.44 1.90
CA THR A 86 7.70 2.51 2.50
C THR A 86 8.52 1.99 3.69
N GLY A 87 7.93 1.17 4.55
CA GLY A 87 8.61 0.54 5.70
C GLY A 87 9.79 -0.34 5.29
N LEU A 88 9.63 -1.09 4.20
CA LEU A 88 10.66 -1.99 3.69
C LEU A 88 11.80 -1.21 3.02
N TRP A 89 11.45 -0.31 2.10
CA TRP A 89 12.39 0.27 1.15
C TRP A 89 12.82 1.70 1.45
N ALA A 90 12.07 2.50 2.20
CA ALA A 90 12.39 3.91 2.43
C ALA A 90 13.42 4.12 3.55
N ARG A 91 14.04 5.30 3.60
CA ARG A 91 14.98 5.69 4.68
C ARG A 91 14.18 6.37 5.79
N MET A 92 14.08 5.73 6.96
CA MET A 92 13.40 6.32 8.11
C MET A 92 14.20 7.46 8.76
N ASP A 93 15.49 7.59 8.45
CA ASP A 93 16.30 8.75 8.89
C ASP A 93 15.85 10.06 8.22
N ASN A 94 15.17 9.97 7.07
CA ASN A 94 14.72 11.15 6.35
C ASN A 94 13.39 11.63 6.93
N ARG A 95 13.42 12.79 7.59
CA ARG A 95 12.24 13.44 8.17
C ARG A 95 11.11 13.63 7.16
N PHE A 96 11.43 13.92 5.88
CA PHE A 96 10.40 14.08 4.84
C PHE A 96 9.63 12.78 4.60
N ILE A 97 10.29 11.63 4.62
CA ILE A 97 9.63 10.33 4.43
C ILE A 97 8.71 10.04 5.62
N VAL A 98 9.18 10.31 6.84
CA VAL A 98 8.39 10.10 8.06
C VAL A 98 7.16 10.99 8.08
N VAL A 99 7.32 12.28 7.76
CA VAL A 99 6.19 13.24 7.69
C VAL A 99 5.19 12.81 6.63
N THR A 100 5.64 12.42 5.42
CA THR A 100 4.74 11.94 4.36
C THR A 100 4.01 10.66 4.75
N LEU A 101 4.69 9.73 5.43
CA LEU A 101 4.06 8.49 5.88
C LEU A 101 2.98 8.76 6.93
N ILE A 102 3.28 9.61 7.92
CA ILE A 102 2.33 10.00 8.96
C ILE A 102 1.15 10.77 8.35
N SER A 103 1.39 11.73 7.46
CA SER A 103 0.31 12.49 6.83
C SER A 103 -0.59 11.61 5.96
N SER A 104 -0.01 10.64 5.24
CA SER A 104 -0.78 9.68 4.43
C SER A 104 -1.68 8.81 5.30
N ILE A 105 -1.20 8.37 6.47
CA ILE A 105 -2.01 7.59 7.42
C ILE A 105 -3.07 8.46 8.09
N TYR A 106 -2.77 9.73 8.38
CA TYR A 106 -3.70 10.65 9.06
C TYR A 106 -4.86 11.08 8.15
N LEU A 107 -4.59 11.31 6.86
CA LEU A 107 -5.59 11.79 5.91
C LEU A 107 -6.42 10.69 5.25
N GLY A 108 -5.91 9.46 5.25
CA GLY A 108 -6.52 8.30 4.58
C GLY A 108 -7.46 7.52 5.49
#